data_AF-A0A158NT35-F1
#
_entry.id   AF-A0A158NT35-F1
#
_cell.length_a   1.000
_cell.length_b   1.000
_cell.length_c   1.000
_cell.angle_alpha   90.00
_cell.angle_beta   90.00
_cell.angle_gamma   90.00
#
_symmetry.space_group_name_H-M   'P 1'
#
loop_
_entity.id
_entity.type
_entity.pdbx_description
1 polymer ?
#
loop_
_entity_poly.entity_id
_entity_poly.type
_entity_poly.pdbx_seq_one_letter_code
_entity_poly.pdbx_strand_id
1 'polypeptide(L)'
;MMPLEHKLPMIPGPKGAYNFTRCKVGKKLWRPKLEFNLNDPYCHETKFLYEPLHDEHLFKFFSKPINRNCLLKADLITDNMDVKCSLYDYNEYRKYLRQLHADRIKRELRKRNRLFVERRALCFAEDQARKEAERYNS
;
A
#
# COMPACT_ATOMS: atom_id res chain seq x y z
N MET A 1 16.11 8.74 12.14
CA MET A 1 14.85 8.05 11.79
C MET A 1 15.10 6.55 11.96
N MET A 2 14.32 5.82 12.78
CA MET A 2 14.60 4.39 13.02
C MET A 2 14.21 3.51 11.81
N PRO A 3 15.07 2.58 11.37
CA PRO A 3 14.73 1.61 10.33
C PRO A 3 13.58 0.69 10.77
N LEU A 4 12.79 0.20 9.82
CA LEU A 4 11.68 -0.73 10.12
C LEU A 4 12.14 -2.03 10.79
N GLU A 5 13.35 -2.46 10.46
CA GLU A 5 13.94 -3.71 10.95
C GLU A 5 14.34 -3.64 12.42
N HIS A 6 14.41 -2.42 13.00
CA HIS A 6 14.56 -2.29 14.44
C HIS A 6 13.28 -2.77 15.13
N LYS A 7 13.46 -3.71 16.07
CA LYS A 7 12.37 -4.14 16.94
C LYS A 7 11.78 -2.90 17.61
N LEU A 8 10.47 -2.72 17.48
CA LEU A 8 9.77 -1.75 18.32
C LEU A 8 10.02 -2.17 19.78
N PRO A 9 10.41 -1.25 20.67
CA PRO A 9 10.53 -1.56 22.08
C PRO A 9 9.14 -1.91 22.60
N MET A 10 8.84 -3.20 22.70
CA MET A 10 7.57 -3.70 23.18
C MET A 10 7.67 -3.78 24.70
N ILE A 11 6.87 -2.98 25.40
CA ILE A 11 6.83 -3.03 26.86
C ILE A 11 6.30 -4.41 27.25
N PRO A 12 7.01 -5.19 28.06
CA PRO A 12 6.54 -6.51 28.47
C PRO A 12 5.20 -6.36 29.18
N GLY A 13 4.20 -7.06 28.66
CA GLY A 13 2.84 -7.07 29.18
C GLY A 13 2.34 -8.50 29.36
N PRO A 14 1.21 -8.70 30.05
CA PRO A 14 0.61 -10.01 30.20
C PRO A 14 0.30 -10.66 28.84
N LYS A 15 0.18 -12.00 28.81
CA LYS A 15 -0.14 -12.73 27.57
C LYS A 15 -1.45 -12.19 26.98
N GLY A 16 -1.42 -11.75 25.72
CA GLY A 16 -2.57 -11.12 25.05
C GLY A 16 -2.73 -9.62 25.28
N ALA A 17 -1.79 -8.95 25.96
CA ALA A 17 -1.82 -7.49 26.14
C ALA A 17 -1.81 -6.71 24.81
N TYR A 18 -1.23 -7.30 23.77
CA TYR A 18 -1.14 -6.70 22.44
C TYR A 18 -1.88 -7.56 21.42
N ASN A 19 -2.82 -6.93 20.72
CA ASN A 19 -3.48 -7.50 19.56
C ASN A 19 -2.88 -6.87 18.30
N PHE A 20 -2.15 -7.66 17.51
CA PHE A 20 -1.70 -7.22 16.20
C PHE A 20 -2.82 -7.43 15.19
N THR A 21 -3.20 -6.37 14.50
CA THR A 21 -4.26 -6.39 13.49
C THR A 21 -3.81 -5.67 12.24
N ARG A 22 -4.19 -6.17 11.07
CA ARG A 22 -3.86 -5.54 9.78
C ARG A 22 -5.03 -4.76 9.19
N CYS A 23 -6.22 -5.36 9.17
CA CYS A 23 -7.43 -4.73 8.68
C CYS A 23 -8.69 -5.37 9.29
N LYS A 24 -9.85 -4.78 9.00
CA LYS A 24 -11.15 -5.33 9.37
C LYS A 24 -11.51 -6.55 8.51
N VAL A 25 -12.39 -7.39 9.05
CA VAL A 25 -13.00 -8.49 8.30
C VAL A 25 -13.66 -7.92 7.04
N GLY A 26 -13.48 -8.63 5.92
CA GLY A 26 -14.02 -8.25 4.61
C GLY A 26 -13.45 -6.96 4.04
N LYS A 27 -12.29 -6.50 4.55
CA LYS A 27 -11.51 -5.44 3.91
C LYS A 27 -10.28 -6.04 3.25
N LYS A 28 -10.14 -5.74 1.95
CA LYS A 28 -9.02 -6.20 1.15
C LYS A 28 -7.69 -5.74 1.73
N LEU A 29 -6.83 -6.71 2.03
CA LEU A 29 -5.51 -6.46 2.60
C LEU A 29 -4.56 -5.86 1.54
N TRP A 30 -4.55 -6.46 0.35
CA TRP A 30 -3.65 -6.13 -0.74
C TRP A 30 -4.36 -5.33 -1.83
N ARG A 31 -3.89 -4.12 -2.12
CA ARG A 31 -4.35 -3.34 -3.26
C ARG A 31 -3.65 -3.82 -4.54
N PRO A 32 -4.39 -4.01 -5.65
CA PRO A 32 -3.78 -4.29 -6.94
C PRO A 32 -2.83 -3.13 -7.30
N LYS A 33 -1.60 -3.46 -7.68
CA LYS A 33 -0.65 -2.47 -8.23
C LYS A 33 -1.20 -2.04 -9.59
N LEU A 34 -1.32 -0.72 -9.80
CA LEU A 34 -1.83 -0.16 -11.06
C LEU A 34 -0.79 -0.24 -12.18
N GLU A 35 0.49 -0.42 -11.82
CA GLU A 35 1.61 -0.50 -12.75
C GLU A 35 2.25 -1.88 -12.65
N PHE A 36 2.61 -2.42 -13.81
CA PHE A 36 3.41 -3.64 -13.88
C PHE A 36 4.80 -3.37 -13.30
N ASN A 37 5.22 -4.16 -12.32
CA ASN A 37 6.47 -3.96 -11.58
C ASN A 37 7.34 -5.21 -11.71
N LEU A 38 8.52 -5.05 -12.31
CA LEU A 38 9.51 -6.10 -12.54
C LEU A 38 10.59 -6.19 -11.44
N ASN A 39 10.51 -5.36 -10.40
CA ASN A 39 11.54 -5.32 -9.35
C ASN A 39 11.52 -6.56 -8.44
N ASP A 40 10.38 -7.23 -8.33
CA ASP A 40 10.21 -8.45 -7.52
C ASP A 40 9.40 -9.51 -8.29
N PRO A 41 9.99 -10.12 -9.34
CA PRO A 41 9.29 -11.06 -10.21
C PRO A 41 8.88 -12.36 -9.49
N TYR A 42 9.57 -12.70 -8.40
CA TYR A 42 9.35 -13.91 -7.61
C TYR A 42 8.57 -13.67 -6.30
N CYS A 43 8.07 -12.44 -6.07
CA CYS A 43 7.29 -12.08 -4.87
C CYS A 43 8.01 -12.37 -3.54
N HIS A 44 9.33 -12.15 -3.48
CA HIS A 44 10.11 -12.29 -2.24
C HIS A 44 9.78 -11.22 -1.21
N GLU A 45 9.36 -10.03 -1.64
CA GLU A 45 9.14 -8.90 -0.73
C GLU A 45 7.78 -8.92 -0.05
N THR A 46 6.75 -9.46 -0.69
CA THR A 46 5.41 -9.57 -0.11
C THR A 46 4.69 -10.75 -0.74
N LYS A 47 4.28 -11.71 0.09
CA LYS A 47 3.47 -12.86 -0.35
C LYS A 47 2.00 -12.46 -0.36
N PHE A 48 1.39 -12.45 -1.54
CA PHE A 48 -0.04 -12.16 -1.72
C PHE A 48 -0.90 -13.41 -1.52
N LEU A 49 -0.80 -14.03 -0.35
CA LEU A 49 -1.61 -15.20 -0.02
C LEU A 49 -3.08 -14.81 0.10
N TYR A 50 -3.96 -15.72 -0.33
CA TYR A 50 -5.39 -15.56 -0.13
C TYR A 50 -5.73 -15.72 1.35
N GLU A 51 -6.46 -14.75 1.89
CA GLU A 51 -6.87 -14.73 3.29
C GLU A 51 -8.39 -14.57 3.39
N PRO A 52 -9.12 -15.63 3.78
CA PRO A 52 -10.59 -15.63 3.76
C PRO A 52 -11.22 -14.51 4.59
N LEU A 53 -10.63 -14.17 5.74
CA LEU A 53 -11.16 -13.12 6.62
C LEU A 53 -11.06 -11.72 5.99
N HIS A 54 -10.20 -11.53 5.00
CA HIS A 54 -10.05 -10.27 4.27
C HIS A 54 -10.80 -10.26 2.93
N ASP A 55 -11.56 -11.31 2.62
CA ASP A 55 -12.39 -11.39 1.43
C ASP A 55 -13.69 -10.56 1.60
N GLU A 56 -13.86 -9.57 0.75
CA GLU A 56 -15.02 -8.66 0.78
C GLU A 56 -16.34 -9.39 0.53
N HIS A 57 -16.31 -10.47 -0.26
CA HIS A 57 -17.49 -11.27 -0.58
C HIS A 57 -17.92 -12.18 0.59
N LEU A 58 -16.98 -12.52 1.48
CA LEU A 58 -17.26 -13.29 2.70
C LEU A 58 -17.68 -12.41 3.88
N PHE A 59 -17.65 -11.08 3.74
CA PHE A 59 -18.01 -10.15 4.81
C PHE A 59 -19.40 -10.44 5.40
N LYS A 60 -20.42 -10.62 4.53
CA LYS A 60 -21.79 -10.91 4.96
C LYS A 60 -21.90 -12.24 5.70
N PHE A 61 -21.10 -13.23 5.29
CA PHE A 61 -21.05 -14.52 5.95
C PHE A 61 -20.48 -14.39 7.37
N PHE A 62 -19.31 -13.75 7.52
CA PHE A 62 -18.66 -13.58 8.81
C PHE A 62 -19.38 -12.60 9.76
N SER A 63 -20.16 -11.66 9.22
CA SER A 63 -20.92 -10.71 10.02
C SER A 63 -22.14 -11.31 10.71
N LYS A 64 -22.59 -12.52 10.34
CA LYS A 64 -23.69 -13.20 11.02
C LYS A 64 -23.32 -13.45 12.49
N PRO A 65 -24.21 -13.21 13.47
CA PRO A 65 -23.89 -13.32 14.89
C PRO A 65 -23.26 -14.66 15.29
N ILE A 66 -23.78 -15.77 14.75
CA ILE A 66 -23.26 -17.12 15.00
C ILE A 66 -21.80 -17.22 14.55
N ASN A 67 -21.50 -16.80 13.33
CA ASN A 67 -20.16 -16.86 12.76
C ASN A 67 -19.20 -15.91 13.46
N ARG A 68 -19.63 -14.68 13.74
CA ARG A 68 -18.85 -13.71 14.52
C ARG A 68 -18.49 -14.26 15.89
N ASN A 69 -19.43 -14.89 16.59
CA ASN A 69 -19.18 -15.52 17.87
C ASN A 69 -18.18 -16.68 17.77
N CYS A 70 -18.24 -17.48 16.71
CA CYS A 70 -17.23 -18.51 16.44
C CYS A 70 -15.82 -17.90 16.23
N LEU A 71 -15.72 -16.80 15.46
CA LEU A 71 -14.44 -16.12 15.22
C LEU A 71 -13.85 -15.51 16.50
N LEU A 72 -14.69 -14.92 17.36
CA LEU A 72 -14.27 -14.37 18.66
C LEU A 72 -13.78 -15.49 19.59
N LYS A 73 -14.53 -16.60 19.69
CA LYS A 73 -14.14 -17.76 20.50
C LYS A 73 -12.83 -18.39 20.02
N ALA A 74 -12.59 -18.37 18.72
CA ALA A 74 -11.35 -18.86 18.10
C ALA A 74 -10.17 -17.87 18.19
N ASP A 75 -10.36 -16.70 18.81
CA ASP A 75 -9.37 -15.62 18.91
C ASP A 75 -8.81 -15.13 17.56
N LEU A 76 -9.63 -15.17 16.51
CA LEU A 76 -9.23 -14.75 15.16
C LEU A 76 -9.49 -13.26 14.89
N ILE A 77 -10.40 -12.65 15.65
CA ILE A 77 -10.81 -11.25 15.49
C ILE A 77 -10.92 -10.56 16.85
N THR A 78 -10.86 -9.23 16.85
CA THR A 78 -11.24 -8.39 17.99
C THR A 78 -12.76 -8.17 18.03
N ASP A 79 -13.28 -7.65 19.15
CA ASP A 79 -14.68 -7.24 19.27
C ASP A 79 -15.09 -6.23 18.19
N ASN A 80 -14.14 -5.42 17.72
CA ASN A 80 -14.30 -4.42 16.67
C ASN A 80 -14.22 -5.00 15.24
N MET A 81 -14.22 -6.33 15.08
CA MET A 81 -14.07 -7.05 13.82
C MET A 81 -12.71 -6.81 13.13
N ASP A 82 -11.67 -6.48 13.90
CA ASP A 82 -10.31 -6.38 13.36
C ASP A 82 -9.67 -7.77 13.36
N VAL A 83 -9.11 -8.19 12.21
CA VAL A 83 -8.51 -9.52 12.05
C VAL A 83 -7.16 -9.55 12.75
N LYS A 84 -7.01 -10.48 13.71
CA LYS A 84 -5.77 -10.72 14.42
C LYS A 84 -4.75 -11.41 13.51
N CYS A 85 -3.48 -11.16 13.76
CA CYS A 85 -2.39 -11.72 12.96
C CYS A 85 -1.12 -11.90 13.79
N SER A 86 -0.14 -12.62 13.24
CA SER A 86 1.15 -12.75 13.89
C SER A 86 1.95 -11.44 13.82
N LEU A 87 2.96 -11.31 14.68
CA LEU A 87 3.90 -10.19 14.60
C LEU A 87 4.63 -10.15 13.24
N TYR A 88 4.89 -11.31 12.66
CA TYR A 88 5.49 -11.43 11.32
C TYR A 88 4.58 -10.82 10.26
N ASP A 89 3.32 -11.26 10.20
CA ASP A 89 2.34 -10.74 9.23
C ASP A 89 2.11 -9.24 9.39
N TYR A 90 2.08 -8.76 10.63
CA TYR A 90 1.96 -7.35 10.94
C TYR A 90 3.13 -6.52 10.40
N ASN A 91 4.36 -7.03 10.55
CA ASN A 91 5.56 -6.34 10.05
C ASN A 91 5.62 -6.36 8.51
N GLU A 92 5.30 -7.49 7.89
CA GLU A 92 5.18 -7.61 6.43
C GLU A 92 4.13 -6.63 5.88
N TYR A 93 2.96 -6.55 6.52
CA TYR A 93 1.93 -5.59 6.12
C TYR A 93 2.38 -4.14 6.28
N ARG A 94 3.10 -3.80 7.36
CA ARG A 94 3.68 -2.46 7.53
C ARG A 94 4.73 -2.15 6.47
N LYS A 95 5.56 -3.11 6.09
CA LYS A 95 6.54 -2.96 5.00
C LYS A 95 5.83 -2.64 3.69
N TYR A 96 4.80 -3.42 3.35
CA TYR A 96 3.94 -3.21 2.19
C TYR A 96 3.30 -1.81 2.15
N LEU A 97 2.69 -1.36 3.26
CA LEU A 97 2.06 -0.03 3.31
C LEU A 97 3.05 1.12 3.04
N ARG A 98 4.29 0.98 3.53
CA ARG A 98 5.35 1.96 3.22
C ARG A 98 5.75 1.93 1.76
N GLN A 99 5.92 0.74 1.17
CA GLN A 99 6.23 0.60 -0.24
C GLN A 99 5.15 1.26 -1.10
N LEU A 100 3.87 1.00 -0.81
CA LEU A 100 2.74 1.66 -1.48
C LEU A 100 2.82 3.19 -1.41
N HIS A 101 3.14 3.72 -0.22
CA HIS A 101 3.26 5.15 -0.01
C HIS A 101 4.45 5.75 -0.79
N ALA A 102 5.61 5.11 -0.71
CA ALA A 102 6.81 5.51 -1.45
C ALA A 102 6.58 5.47 -2.96
N ASP A 103 5.94 4.41 -3.47
CA ASP A 103 5.58 4.27 -4.89
C ASP A 103 4.62 5.37 -5.34
N ARG A 104 3.65 5.75 -4.50
CA ARG A 104 2.75 6.87 -4.78
C ARG A 104 3.51 8.19 -4.91
N ILE A 105 4.40 8.48 -3.96
CA ILE A 105 5.24 9.70 -4.00
C ILE A 105 6.13 9.70 -5.25
N LYS A 106 6.79 8.58 -5.54
CA LYS A 106 7.68 8.43 -6.70
C LYS A 106 6.95 8.68 -8.01
N ARG A 107 5.72 8.18 -8.14
CA ARG A 107 4.86 8.43 -9.32
C ARG A 107 4.49 9.88 -9.48
N GLU A 108 4.08 10.55 -8.40
CA GLU A 108 3.80 11.99 -8.43
C GLU A 108 5.03 12.82 -8.82
N LEU A 109 6.20 12.51 -8.26
CA LEU A 109 7.46 13.18 -8.63
C LEU A 109 7.81 12.96 -10.11
N ARG A 110 7.69 11.73 -10.62
CA ARG A 110 7.90 11.43 -12.05
C ARG A 110 6.95 12.21 -12.95
N LYS A 111 5.67 12.29 -12.59
CA LYS A 111 4.66 13.05 -13.34
C LYS A 111 5.01 14.53 -13.40
N ARG A 112 5.40 15.12 -12.27
CA ARG A 112 5.83 16.53 -12.20
C ARG A 112 7.10 16.79 -13.03
N ASN A 113 8.11 15.92 -12.93
CA ASN A 113 9.32 16.04 -13.73
C ASN A 113 9.04 15.94 -15.23
N ARG A 114 8.18 15.01 -15.64
CA ARG A 114 7.79 14.86 -17.05
C ARG A 114 7.13 16.14 -17.58
N LEU A 115 6.14 16.66 -16.85
CA LEU A 115 5.46 17.92 -17.21
C LEU A 115 6.43 19.10 -17.27
N PHE A 116 7.41 19.17 -16.37
CA PHE A 116 8.42 20.22 -16.38
C PHE A 116 9.31 20.15 -17.63
N VAL A 117 9.79 18.96 -17.99
CA VAL A 117 10.61 18.75 -19.19
C VAL A 117 9.82 19.05 -20.46
N GLU A 118 8.58 18.57 -20.56
CA GLU A 118 7.69 18.83 -21.71
C GLU A 118 7.44 20.33 -21.89
N ARG A 119 7.12 21.07 -20.81
CA ARG A 119 6.96 22.54 -20.86
C ARG A 119 8.23 23.24 -21.36
N ARG A 120 9.40 22.83 -20.86
CA ARG A 120 10.67 23.44 -21.28
C ARG A 120 10.96 23.21 -22.76
N ALA A 121 10.64 22.01 -23.26
CA ALA A 121 10.78 21.67 -24.67
C ALA A 121 9.82 22.49 -25.55
N LEU A 122 8.57 22.70 -25.11
CA LEU A 122 7.60 23.54 -25.81
C LEU A 122 8.07 24.99 -25.90
N CYS A 123 8.49 25.61 -24.78
CA CYS A 123 9.00 26.98 -24.80
C CYS A 123 10.21 27.13 -25.73
N PHE A 124 11.12 26.15 -25.73
CA PHE A 124 12.26 26.16 -26.64
C PHE A 124 11.82 26.08 -28.11
N ALA A 125 10.86 25.22 -28.44
CA ALA A 125 10.34 25.09 -29.80
C ALA A 125 9.62 26.37 -30.26
N GLU A 126 8.83 27.00 -29.38
CA GLU A 126 8.16 28.28 -29.64
C GLU A 126 9.17 29.40 -29.91
N ASP A 127 10.24 29.50 -29.12
CA ASP A 127 11.29 30.50 -29.32
C ASP A 127 12.04 30.29 -30.65
N GLN A 128 12.28 29.05 -31.07
CA GLN A 128 12.90 28.77 -32.38
C GLN A 128 11.95 29.13 -33.53
N ALA A 129 10.68 28.74 -33.44
CA ALA A 129 9.67 29.05 -34.43
C ALA A 129 9.49 30.58 -34.62
N ARG A 130 9.51 31.35 -33.51
CA ARG A 130 9.46 32.82 -33.57
C ARG A 130 10.65 33.40 -34.32
N LYS A 131 11.88 32.95 -34.02
CA LYS A 131 13.10 33.41 -34.69
C LYS A 131 13.11 33.08 -36.18
N GLU A 132 12.61 31.91 -36.56
CA GLU A 132 12.47 31.53 -37.97
C GLU A 132 11.46 32.43 -38.69
N ALA A 133 10.29 32.68 -38.09
CA ALA A 133 9.28 33.58 -38.66
C ALA A 133 9.82 35.01 -38.83
N GLU A 134 10.57 35.53 -37.85
CA GLU A 134 11.23 36.83 -37.95
C GLU A 134 12.23 36.89 -39.13
N ARG A 135 13.01 35.82 -39.35
CA ARG A 135 13.93 35.73 -40.50
C ARG A 135 13.24 35.73 -41.86
N TYR A 136 12.06 35.11 -41.98
CA TYR A 136 11.32 35.07 -43.24
C TYR A 136 10.58 36.38 -43.55
N ASN A 137 10.28 37.19 -42.53
CA ASN A 137 9.59 38.48 -42.67
C ASN A 137 10.56 39.69 -42.77
N SER A 138 11.87 39.44 -42.73
CA SER A 138 12.94 40.44 -42.90
C SER A 138 13.52 40.36 -44.31
#